data_AF-A0AA38TAU1-F1
#
_entry.id   AF-A0AA38TAU1-F1
#
_cell.length_a   1.000
_cell.length_b   1.000
_cell.length_c   1.000
_cell.angle_alpha   90.00
_cell.angle_beta   90.00
_cell.angle_gamma   90.00
#
_symmetry.space_group_name_H-M   'P 1'
#
loop_
_entity.id
_entity.type
_entity.pdbx_description
1 polymer ?
#
loop_
_entity_poly.entity_id
_entity_poly.type
_entity_poly.pdbx_seq_one_letter_code
_entity_poly.pdbx_strand_id
1 'polypeptide(L)'
;MDRPQPESSDGFISSLIGDENRVKNQLELDKYQARARRGKFKCEQLFGCEYEDNRERDTWRRLRSPHNLPKELESLTTPIVLQEMASVEATIDALQGNSKTTTEPVRPLANFPPSVWGDRFLSFSLDNSELERYAKAMEEPKKEMRKLILDPTMDSNTKLSLIYSVHRLGLTYLFLKEIEDQLDKLFNELNLQDYDEADLYTISINFQVFRHLGYKLSCDVFNKFKDSSSGTFKQYVTTDVKGMLGLYESAQLRLRGEFILDEALAFAETQLKSVVNTLEGNLARQVMQSLRRPFHQGMPMVEARLYLSNYEEECSTYKSLLKLAKLHFNYLQLQQKEELRIVSKWWKDMRFQETTPYIRDRVPEIYLWILGLYFEPRYSLARIIATKITLFLVVLDDTYDAYATIEEIRLLTDAINSWDMSAVEQIPEYIRPFYKILLNEYAELEKQLAKEGRANSVIASKEAIQDIANGYLEEAEWTNSGYVASFEEYMKNGLITSAYNVISKSALVGMGEIVSKDALAWYESHPKTLQASELISRLQDDVMTYQSTQ
;
A
#
# COMPACT_ATOMS: atom_id res chain seq x y z
N MET A 1 1.84 -53.00 -13.15
CA MET A 1 1.76 -52.80 -14.61
C MET A 1 0.45 -52.08 -14.86
N ASP A 2 0.35 -50.79 -15.16
CA ASP A 2 1.28 -49.69 -15.26
C ASP A 2 0.50 -48.40 -14.94
N ARG A 3 1.17 -47.41 -14.31
CA ARG A 3 0.65 -46.06 -14.10
C ARG A 3 0.91 -45.22 -15.36
N PRO A 4 0.05 -44.26 -15.75
CA PRO A 4 0.40 -43.25 -16.73
C PRO A 4 1.20 -42.11 -16.09
N GLN A 5 2.15 -41.57 -16.85
CA GLN A 5 3.02 -40.44 -16.50
C GLN A 5 2.34 -39.07 -16.69
N PRO A 6 2.85 -37.99 -16.06
CA PRO A 6 2.39 -36.62 -16.31
C PRO A 6 3.15 -35.96 -17.48
N GLU A 7 2.42 -35.24 -18.33
CA GLU A 7 2.95 -34.46 -19.45
C GLU A 7 3.65 -33.17 -18.98
N SER A 8 4.76 -32.86 -19.63
CA SER A 8 5.69 -31.75 -19.40
C SER A 8 5.17 -30.39 -19.88
N SER A 9 5.45 -29.35 -19.09
CA SER A 9 5.03 -27.96 -19.25
C SER A 9 5.95 -27.10 -20.13
N ASP A 10 6.36 -27.58 -21.30
CA ASP A 10 7.33 -26.87 -22.17
C ASP A 10 6.72 -26.15 -23.39
N GLY A 11 5.39 -26.01 -23.45
CA GLY A 11 4.71 -25.49 -24.66
C GLY A 11 4.29 -24.02 -24.68
N PHE A 12 4.41 -23.25 -23.59
CA PHE A 12 3.57 -22.03 -23.43
C PHE A 12 4.27 -20.66 -23.49
N ILE A 13 5.60 -20.59 -23.66
CA ILE A 13 6.33 -19.30 -23.58
C ILE A 13 6.68 -18.69 -24.96
N SER A 14 6.54 -19.41 -26.08
CA SER A 14 7.01 -18.90 -27.39
C SER A 14 6.00 -18.05 -28.20
N SER A 15 4.79 -17.77 -27.72
CA SER A 15 3.75 -17.11 -28.54
C SER A 15 3.40 -15.66 -28.19
N LEU A 16 4.13 -15.00 -27.26
CA LEU A 16 3.72 -13.68 -26.73
C LEU A 16 4.63 -12.48 -27.03
N ILE A 17 5.67 -12.60 -27.86
CA ILE A 17 6.55 -11.45 -28.16
C ILE A 17 6.82 -11.35 -29.66
N GLY A 18 6.06 -10.49 -30.34
CA GLY A 18 6.37 -10.02 -31.70
C GLY A 18 7.43 -8.91 -31.66
N ASP A 19 8.49 -9.07 -32.45
CA ASP A 19 9.72 -8.26 -32.44
C ASP A 19 9.53 -6.74 -32.64
N GLU A 20 8.43 -6.29 -33.25
CA GLU A 20 8.17 -4.84 -33.46
C GLU A 20 7.75 -4.10 -32.18
N ASN A 21 7.22 -4.80 -31.17
CA ASN A 21 6.85 -4.21 -29.88
C ASN A 21 8.07 -3.94 -28.97
N ARG A 22 9.19 -4.62 -29.22
CA ARG A 22 10.42 -4.47 -28.43
C ARG A 22 11.06 -3.08 -28.61
N VAL A 23 11.02 -2.54 -29.82
CA VAL A 23 11.62 -1.23 -30.15
C VAL A 23 10.74 -0.06 -29.67
N LYS A 24 9.41 -0.18 -29.76
CA LYS A 24 8.49 0.84 -29.24
C LYS A 24 8.50 0.89 -27.71
N ASN A 25 8.59 -0.26 -27.04
CA ASN A 25 8.69 -0.32 -25.58
C ASN A 25 10.03 0.24 -25.08
N GLN A 26 11.14 0.04 -25.81
CA GLN A 26 12.42 0.64 -25.44
C GLN A 26 12.37 2.18 -25.50
N LEU A 27 11.75 2.76 -26.53
CA LEU A 27 11.65 4.22 -26.65
C LEU A 27 10.77 4.85 -25.56
N GLU A 28 9.70 4.19 -25.14
CA GLU A 28 8.86 4.65 -24.02
C GLU A 28 9.54 4.41 -22.65
N LEU A 29 10.30 3.33 -22.51
CA LEU A 29 11.14 3.06 -21.34
C LEU A 29 12.24 4.13 -21.20
N ASP A 30 12.89 4.51 -22.30
CA ASP A 30 13.92 5.56 -22.31
C ASP A 30 13.31 6.94 -21.96
N LYS A 31 12.09 7.24 -22.42
CA LYS A 31 11.34 8.45 -22.03
C LYS A 31 10.91 8.43 -20.56
N TYR A 32 10.53 7.26 -20.04
CA TYR A 32 10.20 7.06 -18.64
C TYR A 32 11.44 7.24 -17.75
N GLN A 33 12.57 6.65 -18.12
CA GLN A 33 13.85 6.81 -17.44
C GLN A 33 14.37 8.26 -17.50
N ALA A 34 14.16 8.97 -18.62
CA ALA A 34 14.47 10.39 -18.74
C ALA A 34 13.58 11.30 -17.87
N ARG A 35 12.40 10.83 -17.44
CA ARG A 35 11.52 11.49 -16.46
C ARG A 35 11.90 11.12 -15.02
N ALA A 36 12.28 9.87 -14.76
CA ALA A 36 12.77 9.42 -13.45
C ALA A 36 14.09 10.12 -13.05
N ARG A 37 15.03 10.28 -14.00
CA ARG A 37 16.28 11.04 -13.80
C ARG A 37 16.07 12.54 -13.51
N ARG A 38 14.87 13.08 -13.74
CA ARG A 38 14.53 14.50 -13.53
C ARG A 38 13.80 14.81 -12.22
N GLY A 39 13.71 13.85 -11.28
CA GLY A 39 13.34 14.14 -9.88
C GLY A 39 12.08 14.99 -9.69
N LYS A 40 11.07 14.86 -10.56
CA LYS A 40 9.79 15.59 -10.46
C LYS A 40 8.63 14.62 -10.38
N PHE A 41 8.56 13.88 -9.29
CA PHE A 41 7.25 13.52 -8.73
C PHE A 41 6.76 14.71 -7.93
N LYS A 42 5.83 15.50 -8.49
CA LYS A 42 5.16 16.59 -7.76
C LYS A 42 4.23 15.98 -6.70
N CYS A 43 4.76 15.81 -5.51
CA CYS A 43 4.02 15.51 -4.29
C CYS A 43 3.48 16.82 -3.63
N GLU A 44 3.56 17.95 -4.35
CA GLU A 44 3.12 19.29 -3.90
C GLU A 44 1.59 19.46 -3.77
N GLN A 45 0.77 18.54 -4.29
CA GLN A 45 -0.68 18.70 -4.19
C GLN A 45 -1.23 18.29 -2.82
N LEU A 46 -0.50 17.54 -2.00
CA LEU A 46 -1.04 16.97 -0.75
C LEU A 46 -1.22 17.95 0.42
N PHE A 47 -0.68 19.18 0.39
CA PHE A 47 -0.47 19.94 1.64
C PHE A 47 -0.83 21.45 1.63
N GLY A 48 -1.77 21.92 0.78
CA GLY A 48 -2.16 23.34 0.72
C GLY A 48 -3.11 23.80 1.86
N CYS A 49 -2.78 24.92 2.52
CA CYS A 49 -3.51 25.55 3.62
C CYS A 49 -4.34 26.78 3.19
N GLU A 50 -5.41 27.12 3.91
CA GLU A 50 -5.84 28.50 4.25
C GLU A 50 -6.93 28.51 5.37
N TYR A 51 -7.06 29.65 6.07
CA TYR A 51 -7.38 29.82 7.51
C TYR A 51 -8.71 30.61 7.78
N GLU A 52 -9.04 30.76 9.09
CA GLU A 52 -10.05 31.64 9.78
C GLU A 52 -11.45 31.03 10.10
N ASP A 53 -11.83 30.75 11.37
CA ASP A 53 -12.23 31.58 12.56
C ASP A 53 -13.76 31.90 12.55
N ASN A 54 -14.63 31.78 13.58
CA ASN A 54 -14.54 31.65 15.03
C ASN A 54 -15.90 31.18 15.67
N ARG A 55 -15.82 30.62 16.89
CA ARG A 55 -16.78 30.58 18.05
C ARG A 55 -17.99 29.61 18.18
N GLU A 56 -17.77 28.66 19.12
CA GLU A 56 -18.51 28.34 20.38
C GLU A 56 -19.80 27.47 20.39
N ARG A 57 -19.71 26.25 20.97
CA ARG A 57 -20.20 25.74 22.29
C ARG A 57 -21.65 25.19 22.21
N ASP A 58 -22.08 24.07 22.80
CA ASP A 58 -21.56 23.16 23.83
C ASP A 58 -22.28 21.77 23.77
N THR A 59 -21.54 20.70 24.14
CA THR A 59 -21.95 19.37 24.69
C THR A 59 -22.94 18.41 23.98
N TRP A 60 -22.52 17.15 23.72
CA TRP A 60 -22.95 15.91 24.42
C TRP A 60 -22.28 14.64 23.85
N ARG A 61 -21.60 13.89 24.74
CA ARG A 61 -20.97 12.57 24.52
C ARG A 61 -21.94 11.44 24.89
N ARG A 62 -21.97 10.37 24.08
CA ARG A 62 -21.49 9.01 24.44
C ARG A 62 -22.01 8.00 23.40
N LEU A 63 -21.08 7.15 22.95
CA LEU A 63 -21.17 6.00 22.01
C LEU A 63 -20.59 6.29 20.61
N ARG A 64 -19.42 5.70 20.36
CA ARG A 64 -18.43 5.91 19.28
C ARG A 64 -17.37 6.97 19.60
N SER A 65 -16.19 6.51 20.02
CA SER A 65 -15.08 7.35 20.44
C SER A 65 -13.86 7.18 19.53
N PRO A 66 -13.42 8.24 18.83
CA PRO A 66 -12.06 8.46 18.37
C PRO A 66 -11.13 9.02 19.48
N HIS A 67 -11.59 9.12 20.74
CA HIS A 67 -10.87 9.81 21.82
C HIS A 67 -9.74 9.00 22.49
N ASN A 68 -9.27 7.93 21.87
CA ASN A 68 -8.05 7.27 22.31
C ASN A 68 -6.81 7.76 21.56
N LEU A 69 -6.98 8.42 20.40
CA LEU A 69 -5.85 8.90 19.60
C LEU A 69 -4.86 9.78 20.41
N PRO A 70 -5.29 10.77 21.22
CA PRO A 70 -4.31 11.64 21.91
C PRO A 70 -3.53 10.93 23.02
N LYS A 71 -4.17 10.02 23.77
CA LYS A 71 -3.54 9.34 24.91
C LYS A 71 -2.62 8.19 24.49
N GLU A 72 -2.96 7.50 23.39
CA GLU A 72 -2.12 6.43 22.82
C GLU A 72 -0.89 6.99 22.09
N LEU A 73 -1.00 8.21 21.50
CA LEU A 73 0.13 8.90 20.87
C LEU A 73 1.11 9.51 21.89
N GLU A 74 0.62 10.05 23.03
CA GLU A 74 1.46 10.62 24.10
C GLU A 74 2.33 9.59 24.84
N SER A 75 1.87 8.32 24.92
CA SER A 75 2.64 7.25 25.57
C SER A 75 3.88 6.81 24.79
N LEU A 76 3.97 7.15 23.50
CA LEU A 76 5.09 6.78 22.63
C LEU A 76 6.19 7.86 22.56
N THR A 77 5.96 9.08 23.08
CA THR A 77 6.84 10.22 22.77
C THR A 77 7.75 10.71 23.90
N THR A 78 7.64 10.23 25.15
CA THR A 78 8.08 11.10 26.27
C THR A 78 9.04 10.51 27.33
N PRO A 79 9.12 9.20 27.63
CA PRO A 79 10.20 8.69 28.51
C PRO A 79 11.37 8.00 27.77
N ILE A 80 11.12 7.39 26.61
CA ILE A 80 12.02 6.41 25.97
C ILE A 80 13.16 7.07 25.18
N VAL A 81 12.84 8.16 24.46
CA VAL A 81 13.80 8.93 23.65
C VAL A 81 15.02 9.38 24.46
N LEU A 82 14.83 9.77 25.73
CA LEU A 82 15.94 10.27 26.57
C LEU A 82 16.95 9.18 26.97
N GLN A 83 16.49 7.96 27.24
CA GLN A 83 17.36 6.86 27.66
C GLN A 83 18.10 6.24 26.46
N GLU A 84 17.45 6.20 25.30
CA GLU A 84 18.05 5.77 24.03
C GLU A 84 19.04 6.80 23.49
N MET A 85 18.72 8.10 23.54
CA MET A 85 19.65 9.17 23.17
C MET A 85 20.95 9.13 23.99
N ALA A 86 20.87 8.89 25.30
CA ALA A 86 22.06 8.76 26.15
C ALA A 86 22.93 7.54 25.79
N SER A 87 22.32 6.42 25.40
CA SER A 87 23.04 5.23 24.93
C SER A 87 23.68 5.46 23.55
N VAL A 88 23.03 6.22 22.67
CA VAL A 88 23.55 6.56 21.34
C VAL A 88 24.70 7.57 21.45
N GLU A 89 24.58 8.59 22.31
CA GLU A 89 25.66 9.55 22.62
C GLU A 89 26.92 8.83 23.11
N ALA A 90 26.80 7.94 24.08
CA ALA A 90 27.94 7.17 24.59
C ALA A 90 28.61 6.28 23.53
N THR A 91 27.85 5.82 22.52
CA THR A 91 28.36 4.97 21.44
C THR A 91 29.06 5.80 20.35
N ILE A 92 28.55 6.99 20.02
CA ILE A 92 29.18 7.89 19.05
C ILE A 92 30.50 8.45 19.59
N ASP A 93 30.55 8.78 20.88
CA ASP A 93 31.79 9.21 21.54
C ASP A 93 32.85 8.08 21.57
N ALA A 94 32.42 6.82 21.65
CA ALA A 94 33.31 5.65 21.58
C ALA A 94 33.86 5.43 20.15
N LEU A 95 33.02 5.57 19.13
CA LEU A 95 33.41 5.48 17.71
C LEU A 95 34.41 6.57 17.31
N GLN A 96 34.32 7.77 17.90
CA GLN A 96 35.28 8.86 17.66
C GLN A 96 36.61 8.68 18.42
N GLY A 97 36.67 7.77 19.41
CA GLY A 97 37.82 7.61 20.31
C GLY A 97 38.81 6.49 19.96
N ASN A 98 38.49 5.60 19.01
CA ASN A 98 39.24 4.34 18.85
C ASN A 98 39.87 4.17 17.46
N SER A 99 40.88 4.99 17.14
CA SER A 99 41.75 4.77 15.97
C SER A 99 42.79 3.68 16.28
N LYS A 100 42.40 2.41 16.19
CA LYS A 100 43.36 1.31 15.96
C LYS A 100 43.36 0.98 14.48
N THR A 101 44.54 1.10 13.87
CA THR A 101 44.84 0.80 12.46
C THR A 101 44.67 -0.70 12.17
N THR A 102 43.44 -1.15 11.98
CA THR A 102 43.11 -2.29 11.12
C THR A 102 42.82 -1.73 9.74
N THR A 103 43.45 -2.27 8.70
CA THR A 103 43.06 -1.99 7.31
C THR A 103 41.55 -2.21 7.18
N GLU A 104 40.80 -1.12 6.99
CA GLU A 104 39.35 -1.21 6.82
C GLU A 104 39.02 -2.11 5.61
N PRO A 105 38.05 -3.02 5.75
CA PRO A 105 37.62 -3.84 4.62
C PRO A 105 37.07 -2.94 3.51
N VAL A 106 37.30 -3.31 2.25
CA VAL A 106 36.68 -2.62 1.11
C VAL A 106 35.18 -2.92 1.17
N ARG A 107 34.37 -1.89 1.40
CA ARG A 107 32.92 -2.02 1.51
C ARG A 107 32.27 -1.73 0.15
N PRO A 108 31.26 -2.51 -0.29
CA PRO A 108 30.37 -2.03 -1.34
C PRO A 108 29.70 -0.74 -0.83
N LEU A 109 29.44 0.21 -1.72
CA LEU A 109 28.76 1.45 -1.37
C LEU A 109 27.80 1.81 -2.49
N ALA A 110 26.51 1.86 -2.18
CA ALA A 110 25.51 2.40 -3.08
C ALA A 110 25.46 3.92 -2.98
N ASN A 111 25.29 4.59 -4.12
CA ASN A 111 25.19 6.05 -4.17
C ASN A 111 23.72 6.49 -4.00
N PHE A 112 23.21 6.39 -2.78
CA PHE A 112 21.84 6.79 -2.48
C PHE A 112 21.69 8.31 -2.41
N PRO A 113 20.71 8.92 -3.11
CA PRO A 113 20.47 10.35 -2.98
C PRO A 113 19.84 10.67 -1.62
N PRO A 114 20.15 11.85 -1.06
CA PRO A 114 19.56 12.32 0.19
C PRO A 114 18.04 12.46 0.04
N SER A 115 17.34 12.46 1.19
CA SER A 115 15.90 12.74 1.21
C SER A 115 15.59 14.10 0.60
N VAL A 116 14.67 14.14 -0.37
CA VAL A 116 14.21 15.39 -1.01
C VAL A 116 13.34 16.24 -0.06
N TRP A 117 12.98 15.69 1.09
CA TRP A 117 12.08 16.30 2.06
C TRP A 117 12.80 17.03 3.18
N GLY A 118 14.04 16.64 3.48
CA GLY A 118 14.79 17.11 4.64
C GLY A 118 13.93 17.11 5.91
N ASP A 119 14.01 18.19 6.68
CA ASP A 119 13.31 18.34 7.96
C ASP A 119 11.85 18.85 7.83
N ARG A 120 11.28 18.90 6.62
CA ARG A 120 9.99 19.57 6.34
C ARG A 120 8.83 19.15 7.25
N PHE A 121 8.81 17.89 7.67
CA PHE A 121 7.71 17.33 8.47
C PHE A 121 7.92 17.49 9.98
N LEU A 122 9.12 17.85 10.44
CA LEU A 122 9.42 17.98 11.87
C LEU A 122 8.73 19.17 12.54
N SER A 123 8.48 20.24 11.78
CA SER A 123 7.89 21.48 12.28
C SER A 123 6.36 21.49 12.26
N PHE A 124 5.71 20.40 11.83
CA PHE A 124 4.26 20.33 11.86
C PHE A 124 3.77 20.41 13.31
N SER A 125 2.68 21.13 13.55
CA SER A 125 2.01 21.17 14.83
C SER A 125 0.53 20.97 14.56
N LEU A 126 -0.02 19.92 15.17
CA LEU A 126 -1.43 19.60 15.08
C LEU A 126 -2.22 20.39 16.11
N ASP A 127 -3.14 21.22 15.65
CA ASP A 127 -4.20 21.74 16.50
C ASP A 127 -5.30 20.68 16.63
N ASN A 128 -5.40 20.04 17.80
CA ASN A 128 -6.42 19.03 18.06
C ASN A 128 -7.84 19.58 17.94
N SER A 129 -8.05 20.88 18.15
CA SER A 129 -9.36 21.51 17.98
C SER A 129 -9.82 21.52 16.52
N GLU A 130 -8.88 21.56 15.56
CA GLU A 130 -9.18 21.47 14.13
C GLU A 130 -9.64 20.05 13.73
N LEU A 131 -9.01 19.00 14.26
CA LEU A 131 -9.49 17.63 14.06
C LEU A 131 -10.89 17.43 14.64
N GLU A 132 -11.14 17.94 15.84
CA GLU A 132 -12.46 17.89 16.47
C GLU A 132 -13.50 18.65 15.65
N ARG A 133 -13.13 19.82 15.09
CA ARG A 133 -13.98 20.62 14.20
C ARG A 133 -14.37 19.83 12.95
N TYR A 134 -13.41 19.21 12.26
CA TYR A 134 -13.70 18.36 11.10
C TYR A 134 -14.53 17.13 11.48
N ALA A 135 -14.20 16.46 12.58
CA ALA A 135 -14.95 15.31 13.08
C ALA A 135 -16.43 15.67 13.32
N LYS A 136 -16.68 16.78 14.02
CA LYS A 136 -18.04 17.30 14.26
C LYS A 136 -18.75 17.70 12.97
N ALA A 137 -18.05 18.38 12.06
CA ALA A 137 -18.62 18.83 10.79
C ALA A 137 -19.04 17.67 9.87
N MET A 138 -18.41 16.50 10.00
CA MET A 138 -18.76 15.30 9.24
C MET A 138 -20.06 14.62 9.71
N GLU A 139 -20.55 14.88 10.92
CA GLU A 139 -21.65 14.11 11.50
C GLU A 139 -22.98 14.25 10.74
N GLU A 140 -23.37 15.47 10.37
CA GLU A 140 -24.61 15.65 9.58
C GLU A 140 -24.51 15.08 8.17
N PRO A 141 -23.46 15.36 7.37
CA PRO A 141 -23.28 14.70 6.07
C PRO A 141 -23.25 13.16 6.17
N LYS A 142 -22.62 12.58 7.21
CA LYS A 142 -22.68 11.12 7.45
C LYS A 142 -24.10 10.64 7.68
N LYS A 143 -24.90 11.35 8.47
CA LYS A 143 -26.29 10.98 8.76
C LYS A 143 -27.16 11.07 7.51
N GLU A 144 -26.99 12.10 6.70
CA GLU A 144 -27.68 12.24 5.40
C GLU A 144 -27.31 11.11 4.44
N MET A 145 -26.01 10.81 4.31
CA MET A 145 -25.53 9.71 3.47
C MET A 145 -26.08 8.35 3.91
N ARG A 146 -26.13 8.09 5.22
CA ARG A 146 -26.74 6.88 5.76
C ARG A 146 -28.21 6.75 5.36
N LYS A 147 -28.98 7.84 5.41
CA LYS A 147 -30.39 7.83 4.97
C LYS A 147 -30.52 7.53 3.48
N LEU A 148 -29.65 8.11 2.65
CA LEU A 148 -29.66 7.88 1.20
C LEU A 148 -29.33 6.42 0.85
N ILE A 149 -28.30 5.84 1.47
CA ILE A 149 -27.92 4.43 1.26
C ILE A 149 -29.09 3.49 1.62
N LEU A 150 -29.75 3.76 2.75
CA LEU A 150 -30.84 2.94 3.27
C LEU A 150 -32.22 3.26 2.66
N ASP A 151 -32.32 4.21 1.73
CA ASP A 151 -33.61 4.62 1.16
C ASP A 151 -34.25 3.44 0.38
N PRO A 152 -35.38 2.88 0.84
CA PRO A 152 -36.01 1.74 0.18
C PRO A 152 -36.69 2.12 -1.15
N THR A 153 -36.88 3.41 -1.41
CA THR A 153 -37.54 3.91 -2.62
C THR A 153 -36.57 4.20 -3.76
N MET A 154 -35.26 4.18 -3.47
CA MET A 154 -34.22 4.40 -4.45
C MET A 154 -34.09 3.21 -5.40
N ASP A 155 -34.11 3.49 -6.70
CA ASP A 155 -33.83 2.52 -7.76
C ASP A 155 -32.48 1.80 -7.53
N SER A 156 -32.44 0.51 -7.85
CA SER A 156 -31.28 -0.36 -7.59
C SER A 156 -30.00 0.10 -8.28
N ASN A 157 -30.08 0.51 -9.56
CA ASN A 157 -28.91 1.00 -10.29
C ASN A 157 -28.41 2.33 -9.73
N THR A 158 -29.34 3.22 -9.38
CA THR A 158 -29.04 4.49 -8.71
C THR A 158 -28.35 4.26 -7.37
N LYS A 159 -28.84 3.28 -6.59
CA LYS A 159 -28.25 2.90 -5.31
C LYS A 159 -26.85 2.32 -5.45
N LEU A 160 -26.64 1.42 -6.43
CA LEU A 160 -25.31 0.87 -6.72
C LEU A 160 -24.35 1.98 -7.19
N SER A 161 -24.80 2.93 -8.01
CA SER A 161 -23.98 4.09 -8.40
C SER A 161 -23.63 5.01 -7.22
N LEU A 162 -24.52 5.15 -6.24
CA LEU A 162 -24.23 5.88 -4.99
C LEU A 162 -23.15 5.14 -4.18
N ILE A 163 -23.31 3.83 -3.98
CA ILE A 163 -22.33 2.99 -3.27
C ILE A 163 -20.98 3.00 -3.99
N TYR A 164 -20.97 2.96 -5.33
CA TYR A 164 -19.77 3.12 -6.14
C TYR A 164 -19.05 4.42 -5.82
N SER A 165 -19.78 5.53 -5.79
CA SER A 165 -19.19 6.85 -5.50
C SER A 165 -18.64 6.91 -4.08
N VAL A 166 -19.34 6.34 -3.10
CA VAL A 166 -18.86 6.22 -1.70
C VAL A 166 -17.57 5.38 -1.64
N HIS A 167 -17.50 4.29 -2.41
CA HIS A 167 -16.33 3.42 -2.49
C HIS A 167 -15.14 4.10 -3.16
N ARG A 168 -15.35 4.70 -4.34
CA ARG A 168 -14.31 5.45 -5.06
C ARG A 168 -13.78 6.63 -4.27
N LEU A 169 -14.57 7.24 -3.39
CA LEU A 169 -14.13 8.32 -2.50
C LEU A 169 -13.42 7.84 -1.22
N GLY A 170 -13.23 6.53 -1.03
CA GLY A 170 -12.57 5.99 0.16
C GLY A 170 -13.41 6.11 1.43
N LEU A 171 -14.74 6.19 1.32
CA LEU A 171 -15.65 6.41 2.44
C LEU A 171 -16.40 5.14 2.89
N THR A 172 -16.16 3.99 2.23
CA THR A 172 -16.85 2.71 2.53
C THR A 172 -16.83 2.37 4.01
N TYR A 173 -15.67 2.52 4.69
CA TYR A 173 -15.52 2.13 6.09
C TYR A 173 -16.41 2.94 7.07
N LEU A 174 -16.96 4.08 6.64
CA LEU A 174 -17.91 4.88 7.44
C LEU A 174 -19.33 4.31 7.43
N PHE A 175 -19.64 3.46 6.46
CA PHE A 175 -20.97 2.90 6.18
C PHE A 175 -20.93 1.40 5.92
N LEU A 176 -19.89 0.70 6.40
CA LEU A 176 -19.59 -0.68 6.00
C LEU A 176 -20.81 -1.59 6.17
N LYS A 177 -21.41 -1.58 7.37
CA LYS A 177 -22.59 -2.39 7.67
C LYS A 177 -23.77 -2.03 6.77
N GLU A 178 -24.09 -0.75 6.61
CA GLU A 178 -25.21 -0.32 5.78
C GLU A 178 -24.99 -0.69 4.30
N ILE A 179 -23.75 -0.63 3.82
CA ILE A 179 -23.41 -1.03 2.45
C ILE A 179 -23.54 -2.54 2.29
N GLU A 180 -22.97 -3.34 3.20
CA GLU A 180 -23.07 -4.81 3.17
C GLU A 180 -24.55 -5.26 3.20
N ASP A 181 -25.35 -4.73 4.13
CA ASP A 181 -26.77 -5.06 4.24
C ASP A 181 -27.54 -4.74 2.93
N GLN A 182 -27.19 -3.63 2.25
CA GLN A 182 -27.82 -3.28 0.96
C GLN A 182 -27.31 -4.14 -0.19
N LEU A 183 -26.01 -4.45 -0.25
CA LEU A 183 -25.45 -5.28 -1.31
C LEU A 183 -25.93 -6.73 -1.20
N ASP A 184 -26.04 -7.28 0.01
CA ASP A 184 -26.65 -8.59 0.24
C ASP A 184 -28.07 -8.65 -0.31
N LYS A 185 -28.89 -7.64 -0.01
CA LYS A 185 -30.26 -7.56 -0.53
C LYS A 185 -30.26 -7.49 -2.05
N LEU A 186 -29.54 -6.52 -2.62
CA LEU A 186 -29.52 -6.28 -4.06
C LEU A 186 -28.97 -7.48 -4.83
N PHE A 187 -27.93 -8.14 -4.32
CA PHE A 187 -27.31 -9.29 -4.97
C PHE A 187 -28.23 -10.52 -4.96
N ASN A 188 -28.94 -10.76 -3.85
CA ASN A 188 -29.87 -11.89 -3.73
C ASN A 188 -31.14 -11.71 -4.56
N GLU A 189 -31.58 -10.46 -4.77
CA GLU A 189 -32.75 -10.13 -5.59
C GLU A 189 -32.42 -9.98 -7.09
N LEU A 190 -31.13 -9.98 -7.45
CA LEU A 190 -30.65 -9.71 -8.80
C LEU A 190 -31.01 -10.85 -9.78
N ASN A 191 -31.65 -10.49 -10.89
CA ASN A 191 -31.75 -11.34 -12.07
C ASN A 191 -30.90 -10.75 -13.21
N LEU A 192 -30.17 -11.59 -13.95
CA LEU A 192 -29.38 -11.13 -15.10
C LEU A 192 -30.25 -10.44 -16.16
N GLN A 193 -31.53 -10.81 -16.26
CA GLN A 193 -32.51 -10.16 -17.15
C GLN A 193 -32.78 -8.70 -16.76
N ASP A 194 -32.56 -8.30 -15.50
CA ASP A 194 -32.69 -6.92 -15.06
C ASP A 194 -31.69 -6.00 -15.76
N TYR A 195 -30.63 -6.58 -16.35
CA TYR A 195 -29.64 -5.87 -17.14
C TYR A 195 -29.93 -5.83 -18.64
N ASP A 196 -31.04 -6.40 -19.14
CA ASP A 196 -31.35 -6.41 -20.57
C ASP A 196 -31.50 -5.00 -21.16
N GLU A 197 -32.04 -4.06 -20.38
CA GLU A 197 -32.22 -2.65 -20.79
C GLU A 197 -31.08 -1.72 -20.30
N ALA A 198 -30.18 -2.21 -19.45
CA ALA A 198 -29.09 -1.39 -18.90
C ALA A 198 -27.97 -1.13 -19.92
N ASP A 199 -27.46 0.10 -19.94
CA ASP A 199 -26.31 0.47 -20.78
C ASP A 199 -24.98 -0.10 -20.25
N LEU A 200 -23.92 0.00 -21.08
CA LEU A 200 -22.61 -0.55 -20.75
C LEU A 200 -22.03 0.09 -19.48
N TYR A 201 -22.15 1.41 -19.36
CA TYR A 201 -21.64 2.13 -18.20
C TYR A 201 -22.30 1.65 -16.89
N THR A 202 -23.63 1.55 -16.87
CA THR A 202 -24.40 1.10 -15.71
C THR A 202 -24.02 -0.32 -15.29
N ILE A 203 -23.93 -1.25 -16.25
CA ILE A 203 -23.50 -2.63 -15.97
C ILE A 203 -22.06 -2.66 -15.45
N SER A 204 -21.16 -1.88 -16.03
CA SER A 204 -19.78 -1.79 -15.58
C SER A 204 -19.64 -1.28 -14.15
N ILE A 205 -20.39 -0.23 -13.78
CA ILE A 205 -20.40 0.30 -12.41
C ILE A 205 -20.93 -0.75 -11.43
N ASN A 206 -22.05 -1.37 -11.73
CA ASN A 206 -22.63 -2.41 -10.88
C ASN A 206 -21.67 -3.59 -10.69
N PHE A 207 -21.06 -4.05 -11.80
CA PHE A 207 -20.06 -5.11 -11.77
C PHE A 207 -18.87 -4.75 -10.89
N GLN A 208 -18.34 -3.53 -11.04
CA GLN A 208 -17.24 -3.04 -10.21
C GLN A 208 -17.62 -3.01 -8.72
N VAL A 209 -18.77 -2.42 -8.35
CA VAL A 209 -19.21 -2.33 -6.95
C VAL A 209 -19.31 -3.71 -6.32
N PHE A 210 -20.03 -4.63 -6.97
CA PHE A 210 -20.20 -5.98 -6.43
C PHE A 210 -18.85 -6.67 -6.27
N ARG A 211 -18.01 -6.69 -7.30
CA ARG A 211 -16.72 -7.39 -7.27
C ARG A 211 -15.74 -6.79 -6.28
N HIS A 212 -15.61 -5.46 -6.22
CA HIS A 212 -14.74 -4.79 -5.24
C HIS A 212 -15.16 -5.05 -3.79
N LEU A 213 -16.45 -5.24 -3.54
CA LEU A 213 -17.01 -5.45 -2.21
C LEU A 213 -17.33 -6.93 -1.92
N GLY A 214 -16.72 -7.85 -2.67
CA GLY A 214 -16.71 -9.29 -2.34
C GLY A 214 -17.81 -10.13 -2.99
N TYR A 215 -18.69 -9.54 -3.80
CA TYR A 215 -19.78 -10.23 -4.47
C TYR A 215 -19.37 -10.66 -5.88
N LYS A 216 -19.42 -11.97 -6.15
CA LYS A 216 -19.04 -12.54 -7.44
C LYS A 216 -20.15 -12.41 -8.47
N LEU A 217 -20.44 -11.19 -8.94
CA LEU A 217 -21.36 -10.97 -10.07
C LEU A 217 -20.82 -11.68 -11.32
N SER A 218 -21.65 -12.43 -12.05
CA SER A 218 -21.21 -13.13 -13.27
C SER A 218 -20.72 -12.11 -14.32
N CYS A 219 -19.59 -12.42 -14.98
CA CYS A 219 -19.11 -11.64 -16.11
C CYS A 219 -19.99 -11.79 -17.37
N ASP A 220 -20.94 -12.73 -17.35
CA ASP A 220 -21.89 -12.95 -18.46
C ASP A 220 -22.81 -11.76 -18.72
N VAL A 221 -22.93 -10.83 -17.75
CA VAL A 221 -23.62 -9.55 -17.92
C VAL A 221 -23.10 -8.76 -19.14
N PHE A 222 -21.84 -8.99 -19.54
CA PHE A 222 -21.24 -8.33 -20.69
C PHE A 222 -21.54 -9.02 -22.04
N ASN A 223 -22.08 -10.24 -22.04
CA ASN A 223 -22.35 -10.98 -23.30
C ASN A 223 -23.34 -10.25 -24.21
N LYS A 224 -24.27 -9.46 -23.66
CA LYS A 224 -25.23 -8.66 -24.45
C LYS A 224 -24.56 -7.63 -25.36
N PHE A 225 -23.33 -7.22 -25.04
CA PHE A 225 -22.54 -6.29 -25.83
C PHE A 225 -21.71 -6.98 -26.91
N LYS A 226 -21.80 -8.32 -27.01
CA LYS A 226 -21.18 -9.10 -28.06
C LYS A 226 -22.18 -9.41 -29.18
N ASP A 227 -21.70 -9.38 -30.40
CA ASP A 227 -22.43 -9.86 -31.56
C ASP A 227 -22.47 -11.39 -31.53
N SER A 228 -23.67 -11.97 -31.67
CA SER A 228 -23.89 -13.41 -31.51
C SER A 228 -23.30 -14.24 -32.64
N SER A 229 -23.05 -13.64 -33.81
CA SER A 229 -22.51 -14.33 -34.99
C SER A 229 -20.99 -14.37 -35.01
N SER A 230 -20.34 -13.26 -34.65
CA SER A 230 -18.89 -13.12 -34.63
C SER A 230 -18.26 -13.42 -33.27
N GLY A 231 -19.06 -13.34 -32.19
CA GLY A 231 -18.55 -13.44 -30.83
C GLY A 231 -17.64 -12.26 -30.45
N THR A 232 -17.74 -11.10 -31.11
CA THR A 232 -16.93 -9.90 -30.83
C THR A 232 -17.79 -8.77 -30.25
N PHE A 233 -17.18 -7.78 -29.58
CA PHE A 233 -17.92 -6.61 -29.08
C PHE A 233 -18.55 -5.80 -30.23
N LYS A 234 -19.82 -5.43 -30.06
CA LYS A 234 -20.60 -4.70 -31.07
C LYS A 234 -20.00 -3.33 -31.33
N GLN A 235 -20.01 -2.89 -32.59
CA GLN A 235 -19.37 -1.64 -33.02
C GLN A 235 -19.89 -0.40 -32.28
N TYR A 236 -21.18 -0.34 -31.92
CA TYR A 236 -21.73 0.83 -31.22
C TYR A 236 -21.08 1.05 -29.84
N VAL A 237 -20.50 0.02 -29.21
CA VAL A 237 -19.76 0.16 -27.95
C VAL A 237 -18.62 1.16 -28.09
N THR A 238 -17.99 1.23 -29.27
CA THR A 238 -16.88 2.17 -29.53
C THR A 238 -17.28 3.64 -29.47
N THR A 239 -18.58 3.94 -29.54
CA THR A 239 -19.10 5.32 -29.46
C THR A 239 -19.35 5.76 -28.02
N ASP A 240 -19.53 4.82 -27.08
CA ASP A 240 -19.73 5.09 -25.66
C ASP A 240 -18.39 5.03 -24.92
N VAL A 241 -17.63 6.12 -24.98
CA VAL A 241 -16.31 6.21 -24.33
C VAL A 241 -16.40 6.01 -22.81
N LYS A 242 -17.49 6.46 -22.18
CA LYS A 242 -17.69 6.33 -20.73
C LYS A 242 -17.98 4.87 -20.36
N GLY A 243 -18.82 4.18 -21.13
CA GLY A 243 -19.04 2.74 -21.01
C GLY A 243 -17.77 1.93 -21.30
N MET A 244 -16.98 2.29 -22.31
CA MET A 244 -15.70 1.61 -22.58
C MET A 244 -14.71 1.76 -21.43
N LEU A 245 -14.62 2.95 -20.83
CA LEU A 245 -13.81 3.16 -19.63
C LEU A 245 -14.31 2.28 -18.47
N GLY A 246 -15.63 2.22 -18.28
CA GLY A 246 -16.25 1.32 -17.30
C GLY A 246 -15.89 -0.15 -17.56
N LEU A 247 -15.96 -0.61 -18.81
CA LEU A 247 -15.64 -1.97 -19.22
C LEU A 247 -14.16 -2.30 -18.99
N TYR A 248 -13.27 -1.36 -19.32
CA TYR A 248 -11.83 -1.48 -19.07
C TYR A 248 -11.52 -1.67 -17.58
N GLU A 249 -12.12 -0.86 -16.70
CA GLU A 249 -11.96 -0.98 -15.24
C GLU A 249 -12.58 -2.27 -14.70
N SER A 250 -13.75 -2.69 -15.20
CA SER A 250 -14.37 -3.97 -14.85
C SER A 250 -13.49 -5.16 -15.22
N ALA A 251 -12.80 -5.13 -16.36
CA ALA A 251 -11.92 -6.20 -16.82
C ALA A 251 -10.65 -6.38 -15.97
N GLN A 252 -10.31 -5.41 -15.12
CA GLN A 252 -9.23 -5.54 -14.14
C GLN A 252 -9.59 -6.47 -12.98
N LEU A 253 -10.88 -6.73 -12.76
CA LEU A 253 -11.42 -7.57 -11.67
C LEU A 253 -11.66 -9.03 -12.10
N ARG A 254 -11.07 -9.44 -13.23
CA ARG A 254 -11.27 -10.75 -13.82
C ARG A 254 -10.64 -11.86 -12.98
N LEU A 255 -11.31 -13.01 -12.98
CA LEU A 255 -10.83 -14.24 -12.38
C LEU A 255 -10.44 -15.25 -13.46
N ARG A 256 -9.66 -16.27 -13.07
CA ARG A 256 -9.28 -17.35 -13.98
C ARG A 256 -10.52 -18.03 -14.55
N GLY A 257 -10.59 -18.13 -15.88
CA GLY A 257 -11.70 -18.74 -16.63
C GLY A 257 -12.75 -17.74 -17.12
N GLU A 258 -12.64 -16.45 -16.79
CA GLU A 258 -13.57 -15.40 -17.25
C GLU A 258 -13.11 -14.79 -18.58
N PHE A 259 -13.04 -15.61 -19.63
CA PHE A 259 -12.45 -15.25 -20.94
C PHE A 259 -13.06 -13.98 -21.58
N ILE A 260 -14.35 -13.72 -21.35
CA ILE A 260 -14.98 -12.48 -21.83
C ILE A 260 -14.29 -11.23 -21.30
N LEU A 261 -13.76 -11.27 -20.08
CA LEU A 261 -13.06 -10.11 -19.49
C LEU A 261 -11.64 -9.96 -20.03
N ASP A 262 -10.98 -11.05 -20.45
CA ASP A 262 -9.70 -10.96 -21.17
C ASP A 262 -9.90 -10.28 -22.53
N GLU A 263 -10.95 -10.68 -23.26
CA GLU A 263 -11.33 -10.03 -24.52
C GLU A 263 -11.76 -8.57 -24.30
N ALA A 264 -12.54 -8.30 -23.25
CA ALA A 264 -12.99 -6.95 -22.90
C ALA A 264 -11.82 -6.01 -22.60
N LEU A 265 -10.81 -6.51 -21.88
CA LEU A 265 -9.60 -5.75 -21.58
C LEU A 265 -8.89 -5.33 -22.87
N ALA A 266 -8.57 -6.30 -23.73
CA ALA A 266 -7.85 -6.05 -24.98
C ALA A 266 -8.63 -5.11 -25.92
N PHE A 267 -9.94 -5.32 -26.03
CA PHE A 267 -10.83 -4.48 -26.82
C PHE A 267 -10.89 -3.04 -26.28
N ALA A 268 -11.27 -2.87 -25.01
CA ALA A 268 -11.48 -1.56 -24.42
C ALA A 268 -10.16 -0.76 -24.36
N GLU A 269 -9.03 -1.39 -24.01
CA GLU A 269 -7.73 -0.73 -23.98
C GLU A 269 -7.33 -0.21 -25.39
N THR A 270 -7.52 -1.02 -26.43
CA THR A 270 -7.22 -0.64 -27.81
C THR A 270 -8.06 0.56 -28.25
N GLN A 271 -9.37 0.52 -27.99
CA GLN A 271 -10.27 1.61 -28.37
C GLN A 271 -9.97 2.89 -27.59
N LEU A 272 -9.79 2.81 -26.27
CA LEU A 272 -9.46 3.96 -25.42
C LEU A 272 -8.15 4.63 -25.85
N LYS A 273 -7.11 3.85 -26.17
CA LYS A 273 -5.84 4.39 -26.70
C LYS A 273 -6.02 5.10 -28.05
N SER A 274 -6.95 4.64 -28.89
CA SER A 274 -7.21 5.26 -30.19
C SER A 274 -7.90 6.62 -30.08
N VAL A 275 -8.77 6.80 -29.08
CA VAL A 275 -9.57 8.03 -28.91
C VAL A 275 -9.01 8.99 -27.86
N VAL A 276 -8.07 8.59 -27.00
CA VAL A 276 -7.62 9.42 -25.86
C VAL A 276 -7.15 10.83 -26.26
N ASN A 277 -6.49 10.95 -27.41
CA ASN A 277 -5.99 12.23 -27.92
C ASN A 277 -7.07 13.11 -28.56
N THR A 278 -8.28 12.59 -28.78
CA THR A 278 -9.43 13.32 -29.32
C THR A 278 -10.43 13.73 -28.24
N LEU A 279 -10.24 13.25 -27.00
CA LEU A 279 -11.10 13.59 -25.87
C LEU A 279 -10.65 14.91 -25.24
N GLU A 280 -11.60 15.64 -24.66
CA GLU A 280 -11.33 16.86 -23.90
C GLU A 280 -11.89 16.77 -22.47
N GLY A 281 -11.46 17.69 -21.61
CA GLY A 281 -12.00 17.86 -20.27
C GLY A 281 -11.76 16.66 -19.34
N ASN A 282 -12.74 16.42 -18.46
CA ASN A 282 -12.63 15.42 -17.40
C ASN A 282 -12.56 13.98 -17.92
N LEU A 283 -13.27 13.68 -19.01
CA LEU A 283 -13.28 12.34 -19.59
C LEU A 283 -11.91 11.95 -20.15
N ALA A 284 -11.23 12.86 -20.85
CA ALA A 284 -9.87 12.64 -21.33
C ALA A 284 -8.90 12.33 -20.17
N ARG A 285 -9.04 13.09 -19.08
CA ARG A 285 -8.23 12.92 -17.87
C ARG A 285 -8.45 11.54 -17.23
N GLN A 286 -9.70 11.11 -17.11
CA GLN A 286 -10.04 9.78 -16.58
C GLN A 286 -9.49 8.66 -17.46
N VAL A 287 -9.67 8.75 -18.78
CA VAL A 287 -9.13 7.74 -19.71
C VAL A 287 -7.60 7.65 -19.61
N MET A 288 -6.90 8.80 -19.60
CA MET A 288 -5.44 8.82 -19.43
C MET A 288 -5.00 8.24 -18.07
N GLN A 289 -5.74 8.52 -17.00
CA GLN A 289 -5.43 8.01 -15.66
C GLN A 289 -5.58 6.48 -15.62
N SER A 290 -6.74 5.95 -16.04
CA SER A 290 -7.01 4.51 -16.03
C SER A 290 -6.09 3.72 -16.97
N LEU A 291 -5.75 4.25 -18.14
CA LEU A 291 -4.77 3.63 -19.05
C LEU A 291 -3.35 3.63 -18.48
N ARG A 292 -3.02 4.59 -17.61
CA ARG A 292 -1.73 4.61 -16.91
C ARG A 292 -1.70 3.64 -15.73
N ARG A 293 -2.75 3.66 -14.90
CA ARG A 293 -2.92 2.77 -13.76
C ARG A 293 -4.42 2.64 -13.48
N PRO A 294 -5.01 1.45 -13.66
CA PRO A 294 -6.42 1.23 -13.38
C PRO A 294 -6.71 1.37 -11.88
N PHE A 295 -7.96 1.71 -11.55
CA PHE A 295 -8.40 1.92 -10.17
C PHE A 295 -8.11 0.72 -9.26
N HIS A 296 -8.40 -0.49 -9.74
CA HIS A 296 -8.18 -1.72 -8.96
C HIS A 296 -6.72 -1.94 -8.55
N GLN A 297 -5.77 -1.39 -9.32
CA GLN A 297 -4.34 -1.49 -9.06
C GLN A 297 -3.78 -0.25 -8.37
N GLY A 298 -4.58 0.80 -8.16
CA GLY A 298 -4.17 2.08 -7.60
C GLY A 298 -4.14 2.08 -6.07
N MET A 299 -3.41 3.03 -5.49
CA MET A 299 -3.39 3.23 -4.04
C MET A 299 -4.71 3.91 -3.62
N PRO A 300 -5.48 3.37 -2.65
CA PRO A 300 -6.84 3.84 -2.35
C PRO A 300 -6.96 5.35 -2.14
N MET A 301 -6.05 5.96 -1.37
CA MET A 301 -6.07 7.41 -1.11
C MET A 301 -5.73 8.26 -2.32
N VAL A 302 -4.85 7.79 -3.19
CA VAL A 302 -4.49 8.49 -4.44
C VAL A 302 -5.69 8.44 -5.39
N GLU A 303 -6.25 7.26 -5.59
CA GLU A 303 -7.42 7.05 -6.44
C GLU A 303 -8.63 7.84 -5.96
N ALA A 304 -8.87 7.87 -4.64
CA ALA A 304 -9.97 8.62 -4.07
C ALA A 304 -9.82 10.13 -4.28
N ARG A 305 -8.59 10.64 -4.21
CA ARG A 305 -8.30 12.05 -4.46
C ARG A 305 -8.49 12.42 -5.93
N LEU A 306 -8.03 11.57 -6.85
CA LEU A 306 -8.25 11.75 -8.29
C LEU A 306 -9.75 11.72 -8.60
N TYR A 307 -10.48 10.75 -8.03
CA TYR A 307 -11.92 10.64 -8.22
C TYR A 307 -12.69 11.82 -7.62
N LEU A 308 -12.30 12.36 -6.46
CA LEU A 308 -12.93 13.55 -5.87
C LEU A 308 -12.92 14.73 -6.85
N SER A 309 -11.79 14.97 -7.52
CA SER A 309 -11.68 16.07 -8.50
C SER A 309 -12.65 15.87 -9.66
N ASN A 310 -12.77 14.63 -10.14
CA ASN A 310 -13.69 14.26 -11.22
C ASN A 310 -15.16 14.38 -10.77
N TYR A 311 -15.46 13.96 -9.53
CA TYR A 311 -16.79 14.01 -8.95
C TYR A 311 -17.28 15.45 -8.74
N GLU A 312 -16.39 16.36 -8.35
CA GLU A 312 -16.68 17.81 -8.26
C GLU A 312 -17.06 18.43 -9.61
N GLU A 313 -16.42 17.99 -10.70
CA GLU A 313 -16.67 18.48 -12.06
C GLU A 313 -17.94 17.85 -12.68
N GLU A 314 -18.22 16.56 -12.42
CA GLU A 314 -19.29 15.81 -13.10
C GLU A 314 -20.62 15.74 -12.36
N CYS A 315 -20.62 15.72 -11.02
CA CYS A 315 -21.78 15.23 -10.28
C CYS A 315 -22.04 16.03 -8.99
N SER A 316 -22.98 16.98 -9.07
CA SER A 316 -23.52 17.68 -7.90
C SER A 316 -24.70 16.96 -7.23
N THR A 317 -25.05 15.74 -7.68
CA THR A 317 -26.30 15.06 -7.30
C THR A 317 -26.40 14.86 -5.79
N TYR A 318 -25.32 14.42 -5.15
CA TYR A 318 -25.28 14.22 -3.69
C TYR A 318 -24.31 15.21 -3.05
N LYS A 319 -24.79 16.44 -2.80
CA LYS A 319 -24.01 17.50 -2.13
C LYS A 319 -23.47 17.07 -0.77
N SER A 320 -24.22 16.23 -0.05
CA SER A 320 -23.81 15.64 1.24
C SER A 320 -22.59 14.73 1.09
N LEU A 321 -22.52 13.92 0.03
CA LEU A 321 -21.37 13.06 -0.27
C LEU A 321 -20.12 13.89 -0.55
N LEU A 322 -20.24 14.92 -1.39
CA LEU A 322 -19.11 15.81 -1.70
C LEU A 322 -18.59 16.51 -0.45
N LYS A 323 -19.50 17.07 0.35
CA LYS A 323 -19.15 17.73 1.62
C LYS A 323 -18.47 16.76 2.57
N LEU A 324 -18.99 15.54 2.71
CA LEU A 324 -18.40 14.51 3.55
C LEU A 324 -16.98 14.15 3.08
N ALA A 325 -16.78 13.92 1.78
CA ALA A 325 -15.47 13.61 1.22
C ALA A 325 -14.44 14.71 1.51
N LYS A 326 -14.77 15.99 1.25
CA LYS A 326 -13.87 17.12 1.53
C LYS A 326 -13.46 17.19 3.00
N LEU A 327 -14.42 17.10 3.92
CA LEU A 327 -14.16 17.13 5.36
C LEU A 327 -13.29 15.94 5.80
N HIS A 328 -13.55 14.77 5.24
CA HIS A 328 -12.81 13.54 5.53
C HIS A 328 -11.37 13.61 5.02
N PHE A 329 -11.12 14.08 3.80
CA PHE A 329 -9.77 14.28 3.27
C PHE A 329 -8.97 15.28 4.12
N ASN A 330 -9.58 16.37 4.55
CA ASN A 330 -8.91 17.36 5.40
C ASN A 330 -8.58 16.78 6.78
N TYR A 331 -9.51 16.03 7.38
CA TYR A 331 -9.27 15.32 8.63
C TYR A 331 -8.09 14.33 8.51
N LEU A 332 -8.12 13.48 7.48
CA LEU A 332 -7.05 12.51 7.24
C LEU A 332 -5.71 13.17 6.98
N GLN A 333 -5.67 14.26 6.20
CA GLN A 333 -4.43 14.97 5.93
C GLN A 333 -3.78 15.51 7.21
N LEU A 334 -4.55 16.11 8.11
CA LEU A 334 -4.04 16.59 9.40
C LEU A 334 -3.49 15.45 10.25
N GLN A 335 -4.23 14.36 10.35
CA GLN A 335 -3.81 13.17 11.10
C GLN A 335 -2.53 12.56 10.50
N GLN A 336 -2.47 12.41 9.17
CA GLN A 336 -1.33 11.82 8.48
C GLN A 336 -0.07 12.68 8.57
N LYS A 337 -0.20 14.02 8.58
CA LYS A 337 0.92 14.93 8.84
C LYS A 337 1.46 14.77 10.26
N GLU A 338 0.57 14.54 11.23
CA GLU A 338 0.99 14.28 12.61
C GLU A 338 1.71 12.93 12.74
N GLU A 339 1.16 11.88 12.13
CA GLU A 339 1.80 10.56 12.07
C GLU A 339 3.20 10.66 11.44
N LEU A 340 3.33 11.36 10.30
CA LEU A 340 4.60 11.55 9.62
C LEU A 340 5.58 12.40 10.45
N ARG A 341 5.11 13.41 11.18
CA ARG A 341 5.94 14.19 12.12
C ARG A 341 6.48 13.29 13.23
N ILE A 342 5.65 12.43 13.81
CA ILE A 342 6.02 11.49 14.88
C ILE A 342 7.12 10.55 14.38
N VAL A 343 6.93 9.91 13.23
CA VAL A 343 7.93 8.98 12.67
C VAL A 343 9.21 9.73 12.28
N SER A 344 9.10 10.91 11.64
CA SER A 344 10.27 11.70 11.24
C SER A 344 11.09 12.13 12.46
N LYS A 345 10.42 12.52 13.55
CA LYS A 345 11.09 12.87 14.81
C LYS A 345 11.79 11.66 15.42
N TRP A 346 11.10 10.52 15.50
CA TRP A 346 11.69 9.27 15.99
C TRP A 346 12.94 8.88 15.18
N TRP A 347 12.86 8.90 13.85
CA TRP A 347 13.98 8.57 12.97
C TRP A 347 15.20 9.47 13.21
N LYS A 348 14.97 10.76 13.42
CA LYS A 348 16.01 11.75 13.73
C LYS A 348 16.58 11.56 15.12
N ASP A 349 15.74 11.34 16.13
CA ASP A 349 16.15 11.15 17.52
C ASP A 349 17.02 9.87 17.67
N MET A 350 16.79 8.84 16.84
CA MET A 350 17.61 7.63 16.76
C MET A 350 18.94 7.80 16.01
N ARG A 351 19.17 8.95 15.35
CA ARG A 351 20.42 9.29 14.65
C ARG A 351 20.86 8.26 13.60
N PHE A 352 19.92 7.58 12.94
CA PHE A 352 20.22 6.56 11.91
C PHE A 352 21.10 7.09 10.77
N GLN A 353 20.90 8.34 10.35
CA GLN A 353 21.72 8.96 9.31
C GLN A 353 23.17 9.24 9.74
N GLU A 354 23.43 9.27 11.05
CA GLU A 354 24.78 9.49 11.59
C GLU A 354 25.47 8.16 11.91
N THR A 355 24.73 7.18 12.46
CA THR A 355 25.27 5.87 12.84
C THR A 355 25.40 4.93 11.64
N THR A 356 24.53 5.08 10.64
CA THR A 356 24.51 4.29 9.40
C THR A 356 24.42 5.21 8.18
N PRO A 357 25.47 6.00 7.86
CA PRO A 357 25.41 7.04 6.81
C PRO A 357 25.29 6.49 5.38
N TYR A 358 25.39 5.18 5.20
CA TYR A 358 25.29 4.48 3.92
C TYR A 358 23.85 4.08 3.56
N ILE A 359 22.88 4.23 4.46
CA ILE A 359 21.48 3.85 4.21
C ILE A 359 20.70 4.95 3.50
N ARG A 360 19.62 4.57 2.82
CA ARG A 360 18.63 5.48 2.24
C ARG A 360 17.82 6.17 3.33
N ASP A 361 17.69 7.50 3.24
CA ASP A 361 16.72 8.26 4.05
C ASP A 361 15.38 8.39 3.32
N ARG A 362 14.38 7.59 3.71
CA ARG A 362 13.10 7.44 2.98
C ARG A 362 11.86 7.45 3.87
N VAL A 363 11.91 8.13 5.02
CA VAL A 363 10.79 8.15 5.98
C VAL A 363 9.44 8.51 5.33
N PRO A 364 9.32 9.59 4.53
CA PRO A 364 8.03 9.94 3.92
C PRO A 364 7.56 8.93 2.86
N GLU A 365 8.48 8.33 2.10
CA GLU A 365 8.16 7.30 1.12
C GLU A 365 7.67 6.01 1.78
N ILE A 366 8.35 5.55 2.84
CA ILE A 366 7.95 4.36 3.60
C ILE A 366 6.60 4.60 4.28
N TYR A 367 6.38 5.77 4.87
CA TYR A 367 5.08 6.12 5.44
C TYR A 367 3.96 6.09 4.37
N LEU A 368 4.25 6.57 3.15
CA LEU A 368 3.30 6.50 2.03
C LEU A 368 2.98 5.06 1.63
N TRP A 369 3.95 4.13 1.67
CA TRP A 369 3.70 2.70 1.41
C TRP A 369 2.74 2.12 2.45
N ILE A 370 2.99 2.39 3.73
CA ILE A 370 2.13 1.91 4.83
C ILE A 370 0.74 2.52 4.78
N LEU A 371 0.62 3.78 4.36
CA LEU A 371 -0.69 4.41 4.12
C LEU A 371 -1.51 3.66 3.05
N GLY A 372 -0.84 2.97 2.12
CA GLY A 372 -1.47 2.11 1.12
C GLY A 372 -2.12 0.84 1.69
N LEU A 373 -1.67 0.35 2.86
CA LEU A 373 -2.23 -0.84 3.50
C LEU A 373 -3.57 -0.54 4.17
N TYR A 374 -3.64 0.58 4.90
CA TYR A 374 -4.86 1.07 5.54
C TYR A 374 -4.77 2.56 5.82
N PHE A 375 -5.75 3.33 5.35
CA PHE A 375 -5.78 4.79 5.52
C PHE A 375 -6.82 5.25 6.55
N GLU A 376 -7.60 4.33 7.12
CA GLU A 376 -8.65 4.65 8.06
C GLU A 376 -8.07 5.30 9.33
N PRO A 377 -8.75 6.31 9.90
CA PRO A 377 -8.29 7.02 11.10
C PRO A 377 -7.95 6.10 12.27
N ARG A 378 -8.73 5.02 12.44
CA ARG A 378 -8.60 4.06 13.55
C ARG A 378 -7.25 3.32 13.56
N TYR A 379 -6.57 3.26 12.42
CA TYR A 379 -5.29 2.56 12.26
C TYR A 379 -4.08 3.50 12.34
N SER A 380 -4.23 4.67 12.97
CA SER A 380 -3.15 5.64 13.19
C SER A 380 -1.90 5.01 13.81
N LEU A 381 -2.09 4.37 14.97
CA LEU A 381 -1.02 3.71 15.71
C LEU A 381 -0.39 2.58 14.88
N ALA A 382 -1.23 1.81 14.17
CA ALA A 382 -0.76 0.75 13.28
C ALA A 382 0.15 1.28 12.18
N ARG A 383 -0.20 2.41 11.55
CA ARG A 383 0.64 3.03 10.53
C ARG A 383 1.97 3.51 11.11
N ILE A 384 1.98 4.11 12.30
CA ILE A 384 3.21 4.55 12.96
C ILE A 384 4.13 3.34 13.23
N ILE A 385 3.60 2.29 13.87
CA ILE A 385 4.36 1.07 14.20
C ILE A 385 4.90 0.40 12.94
N ALA A 386 4.03 0.17 11.95
CA ALA A 386 4.42 -0.49 10.71
C ALA A 386 5.46 0.33 9.92
N THR A 387 5.37 1.66 9.94
CA THR A 387 6.38 2.53 9.32
C THR A 387 7.73 2.39 10.01
N LYS A 388 7.78 2.40 11.34
CA LYS A 388 9.02 2.20 12.10
C LYS A 388 9.68 0.85 11.79
N ILE A 389 8.90 -0.24 11.83
CA ILE A 389 9.44 -1.59 11.56
C ILE A 389 9.92 -1.70 10.10
N THR A 390 9.17 -1.12 9.14
CA THR A 390 9.59 -1.09 7.74
C THR A 390 10.85 -0.24 7.54
N LEU A 391 11.08 0.79 8.34
CA LEU A 391 12.34 1.53 8.34
C LEU A 391 13.51 0.70 8.90
N PHE A 392 13.28 -0.19 9.88
CA PHE A 392 14.32 -1.14 10.28
C PHE A 392 14.69 -2.12 9.17
N LEU A 393 13.68 -2.55 8.39
CA LEU A 393 13.91 -3.36 7.20
C LEU A 393 14.79 -2.61 6.18
N VAL A 394 14.56 -1.31 5.94
CA VAL A 394 15.41 -0.51 5.04
C VAL A 394 16.87 -0.50 5.51
N VAL A 395 17.11 -0.36 6.83
CA VAL A 395 18.47 -0.41 7.38
C VAL A 395 19.11 -1.78 7.15
N LEU A 396 18.36 -2.88 7.34
CA LEU A 396 18.85 -4.23 7.07
C LEU A 396 19.18 -4.42 5.59
N ASP A 397 18.25 -4.12 4.69
CA ASP A 397 18.40 -4.22 3.23
C ASP A 397 19.66 -3.48 2.75
N ASP A 398 19.81 -2.20 3.12
CA ASP A 398 20.98 -1.39 2.75
C ASP A 398 22.29 -1.89 3.37
N THR A 399 22.22 -2.50 4.56
CA THR A 399 23.40 -3.08 5.20
C THR A 399 23.87 -4.34 4.47
N TYR A 400 22.95 -5.22 4.06
CA TYR A 400 23.29 -6.48 3.38
C TYR A 400 23.75 -6.22 1.93
N ASP A 401 23.06 -5.33 1.21
CA ASP A 401 23.32 -5.13 -0.23
C ASP A 401 24.45 -4.13 -0.51
N ALA A 402 24.63 -3.15 0.37
CA ALA A 402 25.37 -1.93 0.04
C ALA A 402 26.39 -1.49 1.09
N TYR A 403 26.76 -2.35 2.04
CA TYR A 403 27.77 -1.98 3.04
C TYR A 403 28.55 -3.13 3.71
N ALA A 404 27.86 -4.15 4.22
CA ALA A 404 28.48 -5.20 5.01
C ALA A 404 29.28 -6.17 4.14
N THR A 405 30.38 -6.69 4.69
CA THR A 405 31.09 -7.82 4.09
C THR A 405 30.35 -9.13 4.37
N ILE A 406 30.58 -10.19 3.59
CA ILE A 406 29.90 -11.47 3.78
C ILE A 406 30.12 -12.06 5.19
N GLU A 407 31.30 -11.88 5.79
CA GLU A 407 31.57 -12.29 7.17
C GLU A 407 30.75 -11.49 8.19
N GLU A 408 30.61 -10.18 7.99
CA GLU A 408 29.79 -9.33 8.84
C GLU A 408 28.29 -9.63 8.69
N ILE A 409 27.84 -9.94 7.46
CA ILE A 409 26.47 -10.36 7.16
C ILE A 409 26.12 -11.63 7.93
N ARG A 410 27.00 -12.64 7.93
CA ARG A 410 26.80 -13.88 8.72
C ARG A 410 26.63 -13.59 10.21
N LEU A 411 27.53 -12.77 10.79
CA LEU A 411 27.46 -12.39 12.21
C LEU A 411 26.17 -11.62 12.54
N LEU A 412 25.77 -10.69 11.67
CA LEU A 412 24.53 -9.93 11.84
C LEU A 412 23.30 -10.83 11.74
N THR A 413 23.28 -11.76 10.79
CA THR A 413 22.19 -12.74 10.61
C THR A 413 22.06 -13.61 11.86
N ASP A 414 23.17 -14.13 12.38
CA ASP A 414 23.19 -14.92 13.61
C ASP A 414 22.66 -14.14 14.81
N ALA A 415 23.05 -12.86 14.95
CA ALA A 415 22.54 -11.98 16.01
C ALA A 415 21.04 -11.69 15.85
N ILE A 416 20.53 -11.49 14.63
CA ILE A 416 19.09 -11.32 14.38
C ILE A 416 18.33 -12.61 14.71
N ASN A 417 18.86 -13.77 14.34
CA ASN A 417 18.26 -15.06 14.69
C ASN A 417 18.24 -15.32 16.20
N SER A 418 19.30 -14.94 16.93
CA SER A 418 19.33 -15.08 18.39
C SER A 418 18.41 -14.09 19.10
N TRP A 419 18.26 -12.88 18.53
CA TRP A 419 17.44 -11.79 19.07
C TRP A 419 17.74 -11.48 20.54
N ASP A 420 19.03 -11.36 20.88
CA ASP A 420 19.52 -11.23 22.26
C ASP A 420 20.54 -10.09 22.35
N MET A 421 20.39 -9.21 23.34
CA MET A 421 21.33 -8.14 23.65
C MET A 421 22.76 -8.63 23.89
N SER A 422 22.95 -9.90 24.32
CA SER A 422 24.28 -10.50 24.48
C SER A 422 25.06 -10.62 23.15
N ALA A 423 24.37 -10.62 22.00
CA ALA A 423 24.98 -10.71 20.68
C ALA A 423 25.57 -9.37 20.18
N VAL A 424 25.28 -8.24 20.85
CA VAL A 424 25.79 -6.90 20.48
C VAL A 424 27.31 -6.89 20.31
N GLU A 425 28.05 -7.56 21.20
CA GLU A 425 29.52 -7.56 21.15
C GLU A 425 30.08 -8.46 20.04
N GLN A 426 29.24 -9.29 19.42
CA GLN A 426 29.63 -10.24 18.37
C GLN A 426 29.49 -9.63 16.97
N ILE A 427 28.74 -8.54 16.82
CA ILE A 427 28.55 -7.82 15.57
C ILE A 427 29.48 -6.59 15.44
N PRO A 428 29.74 -6.13 14.21
CA PRO A 428 30.61 -4.96 13.96
C PRO A 428 30.14 -3.70 14.68
N GLU A 429 31.08 -2.87 15.12
CA GLU A 429 30.79 -1.69 15.95
C GLU A 429 29.78 -0.73 15.32
N TYR A 430 29.85 -0.53 14.00
CA TYR A 430 28.98 0.40 13.27
C TYR A 430 27.49 0.03 13.32
N ILE A 431 27.13 -1.26 13.39
CA ILE A 431 25.73 -1.71 13.34
C ILE A 431 25.15 -2.01 14.73
N ARG A 432 25.99 -1.99 15.79
CA ARG A 432 25.55 -2.16 17.18
C ARG A 432 24.46 -1.18 17.61
N PRO A 433 24.52 0.14 17.28
CA PRO A 433 23.44 1.06 17.62
C PRO A 433 22.09 0.63 17.04
N PHE A 434 22.06 0.28 15.76
CA PHE A 434 20.86 -0.20 15.09
C PHE A 434 20.28 -1.45 15.77
N TYR A 435 21.12 -2.47 16.02
CA TYR A 435 20.67 -3.71 16.64
C TYR A 435 20.06 -3.48 18.04
N LYS A 436 20.67 -2.61 18.86
CA LYS A 436 20.11 -2.22 20.17
C LYS A 436 18.74 -1.55 20.03
N ILE A 437 18.60 -0.61 19.09
CA ILE A 437 17.32 0.10 18.85
C ILE A 437 16.25 -0.89 18.40
N LEU A 438 16.58 -1.80 17.47
CA LEU A 438 15.67 -2.85 17.00
C LEU A 438 15.14 -3.70 18.16
N LEU A 439 16.03 -4.23 19.01
CA LEU A 439 15.64 -5.07 20.14
C LEU A 439 14.78 -4.32 21.16
N ASN A 440 15.14 -3.08 21.47
CA ASN A 440 14.41 -2.26 22.44
C ASN A 440 12.99 -1.90 21.97
N GLU A 441 12.84 -1.49 20.70
CA GLU A 441 11.53 -1.13 20.14
C GLU A 441 10.60 -2.36 20.15
N TYR A 442 11.09 -3.54 19.76
CA TYR A 442 10.30 -4.78 19.83
C TYR A 442 9.96 -5.20 21.26
N ALA A 443 10.90 -5.09 22.20
CA ALA A 443 10.65 -5.43 23.60
C ALA A 443 9.57 -4.54 24.23
N GLU A 444 9.55 -3.25 23.90
CA GLU A 444 8.53 -2.34 24.38
C GLU A 444 7.17 -2.60 23.70
N LEU A 445 7.14 -2.87 22.39
CA LEU A 445 5.91 -3.29 21.70
C LEU A 445 5.33 -4.57 22.31
N GLU A 446 6.16 -5.57 22.57
CA GLU A 446 5.74 -6.84 23.19
C GLU A 446 5.16 -6.58 24.58
N LYS A 447 5.84 -5.80 25.41
CA LYS A 447 5.38 -5.44 26.76
C LYS A 447 4.07 -4.66 26.76
N GLN A 448 3.86 -3.76 25.79
CA GLN A 448 2.62 -3.02 25.64
C GLN A 448 1.48 -3.95 25.22
N LEU A 449 1.68 -4.72 24.15
CA LEU A 449 0.65 -5.58 23.55
C LEU A 449 0.39 -6.86 24.36
N ALA A 450 1.33 -7.31 25.19
CA ALA A 450 1.10 -8.41 26.15
C ALA A 450 -0.01 -8.07 27.14
N LYS A 451 -0.14 -6.80 27.57
CA LYS A 451 -1.22 -6.35 28.46
C LYS A 451 -2.60 -6.46 27.83
N GLU A 452 -2.65 -6.46 26.49
CA GLU A 452 -3.86 -6.61 25.69
C GLU A 452 -4.07 -8.07 25.22
N GLY A 453 -3.18 -9.00 25.57
CA GLY A 453 -3.21 -10.38 25.09
C GLY A 453 -2.83 -10.55 23.61
N ARG A 454 -2.09 -9.58 23.04
CA ARG A 454 -1.78 -9.44 21.60
C ARG A 454 -0.29 -9.60 21.27
N ALA A 455 0.52 -10.08 22.21
CA ALA A 455 1.96 -10.29 22.05
C ALA A 455 2.32 -11.18 20.84
N ASN A 456 1.46 -12.14 20.47
CA ASN A 456 1.68 -13.01 19.32
C ASN A 456 1.89 -12.25 18.00
N SER A 457 1.25 -11.09 17.81
CA SER A 457 1.46 -10.27 16.61
C SER A 457 2.88 -9.69 16.52
N VAL A 458 3.48 -9.34 17.66
CA VAL A 458 4.86 -8.86 17.76
C VAL A 458 5.82 -10.01 17.49
N ILE A 459 5.56 -11.19 18.06
CA ILE A 459 6.35 -12.40 17.82
C ILE A 459 6.35 -12.75 16.34
N ALA A 460 5.17 -12.80 15.70
CA ALA A 460 5.06 -13.07 14.28
C ALA A 460 5.84 -12.05 13.43
N SER A 461 5.76 -10.76 13.79
CA SER A 461 6.53 -9.70 13.12
C SER A 461 8.04 -9.84 13.32
N LYS A 462 8.50 -10.27 14.50
CA LYS A 462 9.91 -10.57 14.77
C LYS A 462 10.39 -11.72 13.90
N GLU A 463 9.64 -12.82 13.85
CA GLU A 463 9.97 -13.98 13.01
C GLU A 463 10.12 -13.58 11.55
N ALA A 464 9.29 -12.67 11.05
CA ALA A 464 9.43 -12.15 9.68
C ALA A 464 10.76 -11.42 9.44
N ILE A 465 11.27 -10.67 10.43
CA ILE A 465 12.59 -10.02 10.35
C ILE A 465 13.72 -11.08 10.35
N GLN A 466 13.54 -12.17 11.08
CA GLN A 466 14.49 -13.28 11.09
C GLN A 466 14.49 -14.01 9.74
N ASP A 467 13.31 -14.33 9.21
CA ASP A 467 13.15 -14.98 7.91
C ASP A 467 13.80 -14.15 6.79
N ILE A 468 13.56 -12.83 6.75
CA ILE A 468 14.15 -11.98 5.71
C ILE A 468 15.66 -11.82 5.86
N ALA A 469 16.19 -11.75 7.09
CA ALA A 469 17.64 -11.70 7.31
C ALA A 469 18.33 -12.98 6.80
N ASN A 470 17.71 -14.15 7.01
CA ASN A 470 18.19 -15.40 6.44
C ASN A 470 18.14 -15.40 4.91
N GLY A 471 17.07 -14.86 4.32
CA GLY A 471 16.94 -14.75 2.87
C GLY A 471 17.98 -13.80 2.26
N TYR A 472 18.23 -12.65 2.89
CA TYR A 472 19.29 -11.72 2.45
C TYR A 472 20.69 -12.34 2.59
N LEU A 473 20.95 -13.12 3.64
CA LEU A 473 22.21 -13.87 3.74
C LEU A 473 22.36 -14.84 2.56
N GLU A 474 21.31 -15.57 2.19
CA GLU A 474 21.34 -16.49 1.05
C GLU A 474 21.63 -15.75 -0.28
N GLU A 475 21.02 -14.59 -0.53
CA GLU A 475 21.31 -13.74 -1.70
C GLU A 475 22.76 -13.22 -1.69
N ALA A 476 23.27 -12.81 -0.51
CA ALA A 476 24.63 -12.36 -0.34
C ALA A 476 25.65 -13.50 -0.58
N GLU A 477 25.35 -14.73 -0.15
CA GLU A 477 26.19 -15.92 -0.42
C GLU A 477 26.22 -16.28 -1.90
N TRP A 478 25.08 -16.20 -2.60
CA TRP A 478 25.02 -16.38 -4.04
C TRP A 478 25.90 -15.36 -4.77
N THR A 479 25.75 -14.09 -4.40
CA THR A 479 26.54 -12.98 -4.97
C THR A 479 28.03 -13.17 -4.71
N ASN A 480 28.42 -13.48 -3.47
CA ASN A 480 29.81 -13.65 -3.07
C ASN A 480 30.49 -14.87 -3.74
N SER A 481 29.76 -15.96 -3.95
CA SER A 481 30.26 -17.16 -4.61
C SER A 481 30.19 -17.13 -6.14
N GLY A 482 29.49 -16.14 -6.71
CA GLY A 482 29.16 -16.10 -8.14
C GLY A 482 28.17 -17.19 -8.56
N TYR A 483 27.41 -17.75 -7.62
CA TYR A 483 26.38 -18.74 -7.90
C TYR A 483 25.16 -18.08 -8.52
N VAL A 484 24.66 -18.66 -9.61
CA VAL A 484 23.44 -18.22 -10.28
C VAL A 484 22.37 -19.26 -10.01
N ALA A 485 21.46 -18.95 -9.09
CA ALA A 485 20.34 -19.82 -8.75
C ALA A 485 19.43 -20.07 -9.96
N SER A 486 18.82 -21.25 -10.01
CA SER A 486 17.74 -21.50 -10.97
C SER A 486 16.53 -20.59 -10.68
N PHE A 487 15.65 -20.36 -11.65
CA PHE A 487 14.46 -19.52 -11.41
C PHE A 487 13.58 -20.05 -10.26
N GLU A 488 13.41 -21.38 -10.14
CA GLU A 488 12.63 -21.99 -9.06
C GLU A 488 13.28 -21.79 -7.68
N GLU A 489 14.60 -21.97 -7.60
CA GLU A 489 15.40 -21.75 -6.39
C GLU A 489 15.40 -20.27 -5.99
N TYR A 490 15.65 -19.38 -6.94
CA TYR A 490 15.59 -17.93 -6.75
C TYR A 490 14.21 -17.52 -6.24
N MET A 491 13.12 -17.97 -6.88
CA MET A 491 11.78 -17.55 -6.47
C MET A 491 11.44 -17.99 -5.04
N LYS A 492 11.93 -19.14 -4.57
CA LYS A 492 11.69 -19.58 -3.20
C LYS A 492 12.26 -18.59 -2.18
N ASN A 493 13.48 -18.09 -2.40
CA ASN A 493 14.09 -17.09 -1.54
C ASN A 493 13.56 -15.67 -1.84
N GLY A 494 13.39 -15.35 -3.12
CA GLY A 494 12.89 -14.07 -3.61
C GLY A 494 11.52 -13.68 -3.06
N LEU A 495 10.62 -14.64 -2.83
CA LEU A 495 9.34 -14.34 -2.16
C LEU A 495 9.52 -13.89 -0.71
N ILE A 496 10.55 -14.39 -0.01
CA ILE A 496 10.89 -13.98 1.36
C ILE A 496 11.56 -12.60 1.32
N THR A 497 12.56 -12.41 0.46
CA THR A 497 13.30 -11.14 0.31
C THR A 497 12.51 -10.05 -0.39
N SER A 498 11.31 -10.34 -0.88
CA SER A 498 10.35 -9.34 -1.37
C SER A 498 9.87 -8.38 -0.28
N ALA A 499 10.20 -8.63 1.00
CA ALA A 499 9.79 -7.85 2.17
C ALA A 499 8.28 -7.80 2.46
N TYR A 500 7.45 -8.39 1.63
CA TYR A 500 6.00 -8.23 1.70
C TYR A 500 5.43 -8.83 2.99
N ASN A 501 5.98 -9.97 3.43
CA ASN A 501 5.60 -10.63 4.67
C ASN A 501 5.99 -9.78 5.91
N VAL A 502 7.16 -9.15 5.91
CA VAL A 502 7.60 -8.23 6.97
C VAL A 502 6.64 -7.06 7.07
N ILE A 503 6.39 -6.37 5.95
CA ILE A 503 5.49 -5.21 5.90
C ILE A 503 4.10 -5.58 6.39
N SER A 504 3.56 -6.71 5.92
CA SER A 504 2.22 -7.19 6.27
C SER A 504 2.11 -7.56 7.75
N LYS A 505 3.04 -8.35 8.30
CA LYS A 505 3.04 -8.72 9.74
C LYS A 505 3.27 -7.51 10.64
N SER A 506 4.12 -6.56 10.22
CA SER A 506 4.30 -5.28 10.91
C SER A 506 2.98 -4.49 10.98
N ALA A 507 2.20 -4.55 9.90
CA ALA A 507 0.90 -3.91 9.83
C ALA A 507 -0.08 -4.50 10.87
N LEU A 508 -0.06 -5.82 11.08
CA LEU A 508 -0.93 -6.51 12.03
C LEU A 508 -0.66 -6.12 13.49
N VAL A 509 0.58 -5.75 13.85
CA VAL A 509 0.97 -5.41 15.22
C VAL A 509 0.04 -4.35 15.83
N GLY A 510 -0.25 -3.28 15.09
CA GLY A 510 -1.04 -2.15 15.61
C GLY A 510 -2.53 -2.17 15.27
N MET A 511 -3.06 -3.19 14.59
CA MET A 511 -4.45 -3.18 14.08
C MET A 511 -5.56 -3.41 15.13
N GLY A 512 -5.22 -3.55 16.41
CA GLY A 512 -6.18 -3.72 17.49
C GLY A 512 -6.75 -5.15 17.58
N GLU A 513 -7.95 -5.24 18.15
CA GLU A 513 -8.66 -6.51 18.43
C GLU A 513 -9.06 -7.29 17.16
N ILE A 514 -9.00 -6.68 15.97
CA ILE A 514 -9.29 -7.37 14.70
C ILE A 514 -8.29 -8.51 14.43
N VAL A 515 -7.07 -8.41 14.97
CA VAL A 515 -6.04 -9.45 14.85
C VAL A 515 -6.26 -10.49 15.93
N SER A 516 -7.24 -11.36 15.69
CA SER A 516 -7.51 -12.52 16.53
C SER A 516 -6.45 -13.61 16.32
N LYS A 517 -6.41 -14.60 17.23
CA LYS A 517 -5.55 -15.79 17.06
C LYS A 517 -5.85 -16.54 15.77
N ASP A 518 -7.13 -16.65 15.41
CA ASP A 518 -7.55 -17.35 14.18
C ASP A 518 -7.15 -16.56 12.93
N ALA A 519 -7.26 -15.23 12.96
CA ALA A 519 -6.83 -14.37 11.86
C ALA A 519 -5.31 -14.46 11.64
N LEU A 520 -4.53 -14.45 12.73
CA LEU A 520 -3.08 -14.62 12.65
C LEU A 520 -2.69 -16.02 12.18
N ALA A 521 -3.32 -17.07 12.69
CA ALA A 521 -3.08 -18.45 12.24
C ALA A 521 -3.45 -18.65 10.77
N TRP A 522 -4.53 -18.02 10.29
CA TRP A 522 -4.87 -18.00 8.87
C TRP A 522 -3.79 -17.31 8.05
N TYR A 523 -3.26 -16.17 8.50
CA TYR A 523 -2.18 -15.48 7.83
C TYR A 523 -0.90 -16.35 7.78
N GLU A 524 -0.53 -16.98 8.90
CA GLU A 524 0.63 -17.88 9.03
C GLU A 524 0.50 -19.16 8.21
N SER A 525 -0.72 -19.57 7.85
CA SER A 525 -0.94 -20.69 6.92
C SER A 525 -0.50 -20.40 5.47
N HIS A 526 0.03 -19.21 5.21
CA HIS A 526 0.50 -18.72 3.92
C HIS A 526 -0.58 -18.82 2.84
N PRO A 527 -1.72 -18.12 3.01
CA PRO A 527 -2.87 -18.25 2.12
C PRO A 527 -2.53 -17.77 0.70
N LYS A 528 -3.27 -18.27 -0.29
CA LYS A 528 -3.05 -17.93 -1.72
C LYS A 528 -2.98 -16.43 -2.00
N THR A 529 -3.74 -15.62 -1.26
CA THR A 529 -3.71 -14.16 -1.40
C THR A 529 -2.36 -13.57 -1.00
N LEU A 530 -1.74 -14.08 0.07
CA LEU A 530 -0.41 -13.66 0.50
C LEU A 530 0.64 -14.08 -0.53
N GLN A 531 0.63 -15.35 -0.96
CA GLN A 531 1.53 -15.86 -1.99
C GLN A 531 1.46 -15.03 -3.28
N ALA A 532 0.24 -14.70 -3.72
CA ALA A 532 0.05 -13.86 -4.91
C ALA A 532 0.59 -12.44 -4.71
N SER A 533 0.46 -11.88 -3.51
CA SER A 533 0.94 -10.53 -3.20
C SER A 533 2.48 -10.46 -3.15
N GLU A 534 3.12 -11.44 -2.51
CA GLU A 534 4.58 -11.61 -2.50
C GLU A 534 5.12 -11.78 -3.93
N LEU A 535 4.45 -12.61 -4.74
CA LEU A 535 4.84 -12.83 -6.13
C LEU A 535 4.75 -11.55 -6.97
N ILE A 536 3.65 -10.79 -6.81
CA ILE A 536 3.50 -9.49 -7.49
C ILE A 536 4.60 -8.54 -7.04
N SER A 537 4.85 -8.45 -5.72
CA SER A 537 5.88 -7.58 -5.15
C SER A 537 7.26 -7.91 -5.72
N ARG A 538 7.68 -9.18 -5.66
CA ARG A 538 8.99 -9.64 -6.13
C ARG A 538 9.18 -9.38 -7.62
N LEU A 539 8.25 -9.85 -8.45
CA LEU A 539 8.38 -9.74 -9.90
C LEU A 539 8.29 -8.30 -10.39
N GLN A 540 7.46 -7.45 -9.75
CA GLN A 540 7.42 -6.03 -10.10
C GLN A 540 8.73 -5.34 -9.74
N ASP A 541 9.31 -5.65 -8.58
CA ASP A 541 10.60 -5.10 -8.21
C ASP A 541 11.69 -5.56 -9.19
N ASP A 542 11.78 -6.85 -9.51
CA ASP A 542 12.77 -7.39 -10.46
C ASP A 542 12.74 -6.70 -11.81
N VAL A 543 11.54 -6.53 -12.39
CA VAL A 543 11.37 -5.87 -13.68
C VAL A 543 11.83 -4.41 -13.62
N MET A 544 11.63 -3.75 -12.48
CA MET A 544 11.97 -2.34 -12.31
C MET A 544 13.45 -2.12 -11.95
N THR A 545 14.10 -3.06 -11.27
CA THR A 545 15.47 -2.93 -10.76
C THR A 545 16.52 -3.67 -11.59
N TYR A 546 16.12 -4.52 -12.54
CA TYR A 546 17.01 -5.35 -13.38
C TYR A 546 18.23 -4.62 -13.94
N GLN A 547 18.07 -3.40 -14.46
CA GLN A 547 19.19 -2.66 -15.08
C GLN A 547 20.15 -2.05 -14.06
N SER A 548 19.70 -1.78 -12.84
CA SER A 548 20.55 -1.26 -11.77
C SER A 548 21.25 -2.35 -10.97
N THR A 549 20.79 -3.60 -11.09
CA THR A 549 21.32 -4.78 -10.38
C THR A 549 22.22 -5.68 -11.25
N GLN A 550 22.28 -5.44 -12.57
CA GLN A 550 23.35 -5.94 -13.44
C GLN A 550 24.64 -5.15 -13.25
#